data_AF-H2CYR1-F1
#
_entry.id   AF-H2CYR1-F1
#
_cell.length_a   1.000
_cell.length_b   1.000
_cell.length_c   1.000
_cell.angle_alpha   90.00
_cell.angle_beta   90.00
_cell.angle_gamma   90.00
#
_symmetry.space_group_name_H-M   'P 1'
#
loop_
_entity.id
_entity.type
_entity.pdbx_description
1 polymer ?
#
loop_
_entity_poly.entity_id
_entity_poly.type
_entity_poly.pdbx_seq_one_letter_code
_entity_poly.pdbx_strand_id
1 'polypeptide(L)'
;MCDVKCNYGYQLEDGKKGGEFVCDESRSTEDAWKDHPPPRSCVRICDPPCENSGRCSAGNRCKCTRGYLGKTCQYSSDPNLYPRFRQPVSSRRLK
;
A
#
# COMPACT_ATOMS: atom_id res chain seq x y z
N MET A 1 0.30 12.80 -25.17
CA MET A 1 0.93 12.06 -24.06
C MET A 1 0.70 12.85 -22.79
N CYS A 2 0.56 12.19 -21.65
CA CYS A 2 0.29 12.79 -20.35
C CYS A 2 1.31 12.31 -19.34
N ASP A 3 1.94 13.26 -18.65
CA ASP A 3 2.77 12.95 -17.50
C ASP A 3 1.89 12.87 -16.24
N VAL A 4 1.93 11.72 -15.58
CA VAL A 4 1.41 11.59 -14.22
C VAL A 4 2.57 11.83 -13.29
N LYS A 5 2.47 12.83 -12.42
CA LYS A 5 3.42 13.08 -11.34
C LYS A 5 2.74 12.85 -10.00
N CYS A 6 3.34 12.02 -9.16
CA CYS A 6 2.88 11.79 -7.81
C CYS A 6 3.42 12.89 -6.87
N ASN A 7 2.60 13.27 -5.89
CA ASN A 7 2.98 14.20 -4.84
C ASN A 7 4.10 13.64 -3.95
N TYR A 8 4.77 14.51 -3.19
CA TYR A 8 5.83 14.08 -2.27
C TYR A 8 5.33 13.02 -1.28
N GLY A 9 6.08 11.92 -1.14
CA GLY A 9 5.68 10.77 -0.34
C GLY A 9 4.69 9.81 -1.05
N TYR A 10 4.46 9.99 -2.35
CA TYR A 10 3.69 9.09 -3.18
C TYR A 10 4.50 8.62 -4.39
N GLN A 11 4.27 7.38 -4.81
CA GLN A 11 4.88 6.75 -6.00
C GLN A 11 3.84 5.87 -6.69
N LEU A 12 4.06 5.57 -7.97
CA LEU A 12 3.33 4.53 -8.67
C LEU A 12 3.69 3.15 -8.09
N GLU A 13 2.85 2.14 -8.34
CA GLU A 13 3.12 0.74 -7.94
C GLU A 13 4.48 0.22 -8.47
N ASP A 14 4.98 0.79 -9.58
CA ASP A 14 6.29 0.50 -10.17
C ASP A 14 7.47 1.20 -9.45
N GLY A 15 7.22 1.92 -8.35
CA GLY A 15 8.24 2.66 -7.58
C GLY A 15 8.67 4.00 -8.20
N LYS A 16 8.12 4.36 -9.36
CA LYS A 16 8.41 5.66 -10.01
C LYS A 16 7.60 6.79 -9.37
N LYS A 17 8.20 7.98 -9.22
CA LYS A 17 7.50 9.21 -8.75
C LYS A 17 6.50 9.76 -9.78
N GLY A 18 6.45 9.17 -10.96
CA GLY A 18 5.58 9.56 -12.05
C GLY A 18 5.88 8.72 -13.30
N GLY A 19 5.07 8.88 -14.33
CA GLY A 19 5.23 8.15 -15.58
C GLY A 19 4.57 8.87 -16.75
N GLU A 20 5.09 8.62 -17.94
CA GLU A 20 4.52 9.12 -19.19
C GLU A 20 3.54 8.08 -19.74
N PHE A 21 2.31 8.52 -19.99
CA PHE A 21 1.21 7.64 -20.37
C PHE A 21 0.38 8.27 -21.48
N VAL A 22 -0.23 7.46 -22.34
CA VAL A 22 -1.22 7.97 -23.29
C VAL A 22 -2.48 8.32 -22.52
N CYS A 23 -2.87 9.60 -22.53
CA CYS A 23 -4.20 9.99 -22.06
C CYS A 23 -5.23 9.42 -23.02
N ASP A 24 -6.26 8.82 -22.45
CA ASP A 24 -7.50 8.56 -23.15
C ASP A 24 -8.37 9.80 -22.91
N GLU A 25 -9.03 10.30 -23.94
CA GLU A 25 -9.66 11.63 -24.02
C GLU A 25 -10.85 11.80 -23.06
N SER A 26 -11.19 10.75 -22.33
CA SER A 26 -12.27 10.66 -21.34
C SER A 26 -11.83 10.96 -19.89
N ARG A 27 -10.55 11.34 -19.65
CA ARG A 27 -10.00 11.57 -18.29
C ARG A 27 -9.80 13.05 -17.99
N SER A 28 -10.88 13.79 -17.82
CA SER A 28 -10.86 15.03 -17.04
C SER A 28 -10.63 14.69 -15.57
N THR A 29 -9.78 15.46 -14.90
CA THR A 29 -9.20 15.21 -13.57
C THR A 29 -10.17 15.18 -12.38
N GLU A 30 -11.48 15.11 -12.62
CA GLU A 30 -12.51 15.24 -11.58
C GLU A 30 -13.39 13.98 -11.43
N ASP A 31 -13.43 13.06 -12.43
CA ASP A 31 -14.34 11.89 -12.42
C ASP A 31 -13.66 10.52 -12.64
N ALA A 32 -12.34 10.41 -12.43
CA ALA A 32 -11.57 9.19 -12.67
C ALA A 32 -11.75 8.06 -11.61
N TRP A 33 -12.89 7.99 -10.91
CA TRP A 33 -13.09 7.11 -9.74
C TRP A 33 -14.29 6.16 -9.82
N LYS A 34 -14.87 5.85 -10.99
CA LYS A 34 -16.00 4.90 -11.03
C LYS A 34 -15.98 3.71 -11.99
N ASP A 35 -15.42 3.74 -13.20
CA ASP A 35 -15.70 2.62 -14.14
C ASP A 35 -14.52 2.03 -14.95
N HIS A 36 -13.27 2.42 -14.69
CA HIS A 36 -12.13 1.70 -15.27
C HIS A 36 -11.01 1.57 -14.24
N PRO A 37 -10.49 0.37 -13.97
CA PRO A 37 -9.30 0.23 -13.12
C PRO A 37 -8.08 0.72 -13.90
N PRO A 38 -7.37 1.80 -13.50
CA PRO A 38 -6.11 2.15 -14.14
C PRO A 38 -4.93 1.57 -13.33
N PRO A 39 -3.88 1.06 -13.98
CA PRO A 39 -2.67 0.54 -13.32
C PRO A 39 -1.76 1.63 -12.72
N ARG A 40 -2.31 2.81 -12.36
CA ARG A 40 -1.55 4.06 -12.19
C ARG A 40 -2.01 4.90 -11.00
N SER A 41 -2.40 4.25 -9.90
CA SER A 41 -2.66 4.97 -8.65
C SER A 41 -1.34 5.37 -7.98
N CYS A 42 -1.16 6.67 -7.71
CA CYS A 42 -0.10 7.10 -6.80
C CYS A 42 -0.42 6.58 -5.39
N VAL A 43 0.38 5.63 -4.92
CA VAL A 43 0.29 5.11 -3.56
C VAL A 43 1.27 5.81 -2.65
N ARG A 44 0.89 5.95 -1.39
CA ARG A 44 1.77 6.51 -0.37
C ARG A 44 2.89 5.51 -0.08
N ILE A 45 4.09 6.04 0.08
CA ILE A 45 5.29 5.29 0.45
C ILE A 45 5.75 5.69 1.85
N CYS A 46 6.24 4.69 2.58
CA CYS A 46 6.84 4.84 3.91
C CYS A 46 8.36 4.72 3.77
N ASP A 47 9.10 5.36 4.66
CA ASP A 47 10.55 5.18 4.80
C ASP A 47 10.87 4.73 6.23
N PRO A 48 11.28 3.48 6.46
CA PRO A 48 11.48 2.40 5.47
C PRO A 48 10.19 1.89 4.81
N PRO A 49 10.29 1.26 3.61
CA PRO A 49 9.13 0.76 2.89
C PRO A 49 8.42 -0.39 3.63
N CYS A 50 7.12 -0.53 3.39
CA CYS A 50 6.36 -1.65 3.89
C CYS A 50 6.62 -2.90 3.04
N GLU A 51 6.90 -4.02 3.69
CA GLU A 51 7.11 -5.33 3.07
C GLU A 51 5.80 -6.13 3.01
N ASN A 52 5.84 -7.30 2.35
CA ASN A 52 4.74 -8.27 2.31
C ASN A 52 3.37 -7.66 1.92
N SER A 53 3.39 -6.81 0.89
CA SER A 53 2.21 -6.10 0.38
C SER A 53 1.53 -5.18 1.42
N GLY A 54 2.25 -4.76 2.45
CA GLY A 54 1.79 -3.77 3.41
C GLY A 54 1.56 -2.42 2.75
N ARG A 55 0.50 -1.71 3.15
CA ARG A 55 0.17 -0.38 2.60
C ARG A 55 0.59 0.71 3.57
N CYS A 56 1.35 1.69 3.09
CA CYS A 56 1.72 2.82 3.93
C CYS A 56 0.48 3.66 4.26
N SER A 57 0.26 3.98 5.54
CA SER A 57 -0.78 4.86 6.09
C SER A 57 -0.16 6.17 6.61
N ALA A 58 -0.97 7.23 6.79
CA ALA A 58 -0.50 8.55 7.22
C ALA A 58 0.37 8.44 8.48
N GLY A 59 1.39 9.28 8.59
CA GLY A 59 2.37 9.23 9.68
C GLY A 59 3.39 8.10 9.55
N ASN A 60 3.78 7.73 8.33
CA ASN A 60 4.83 6.73 8.07
C ASN A 60 4.56 5.37 8.75
N ARG A 61 3.29 4.93 8.77
CA ARG A 61 2.87 3.72 9.47
C ARG A 61 2.33 2.67 8.51
N CYS A 62 2.91 1.48 8.50
CA CYS A 62 2.45 0.39 7.64
C CYS A 62 1.17 -0.25 8.16
N LYS A 63 0.19 -0.44 7.28
CA LYS A 63 -0.96 -1.32 7.47
C LYS A 63 -0.63 -2.67 6.85
N CYS A 64 -0.37 -3.65 7.69
CA CYS A 64 -0.01 -4.99 7.24
C CYS A 64 -1.20 -5.79 6.75
N THR A 65 -0.96 -6.63 5.76
CA THR A 65 -1.90 -7.62 5.29
C THR A 65 -2.10 -8.71 6.35
N ARG A 66 -3.20 -9.45 6.25
CA ARG A 66 -3.47 -10.56 7.16
C ARG A 66 -2.33 -11.58 7.02
N GLY A 67 -1.72 -11.98 8.13
CA GLY A 67 -0.58 -12.89 8.10
C GLY A 67 0.76 -12.23 8.35
N TYR A 68 0.84 -10.90 8.44
CA TYR A 68 2.09 -10.16 8.64
C TYR A 68 1.98 -9.09 9.73
N LEU A 69 3.10 -8.87 10.44
CA LEU A 69 3.22 -8.03 11.61
C LEU A 69 4.57 -7.30 11.63
N GLY A 70 4.71 -6.35 12.56
CA GLY A 70 5.91 -5.53 12.73
C GLY A 70 5.76 -4.13 12.12
N LYS A 71 6.78 -3.28 12.29
CA LYS A 71 6.73 -1.86 11.89
C LYS A 71 6.62 -1.69 10.38
N THR A 72 7.26 -2.59 9.63
CA THR A 72 7.26 -2.61 8.16
C THR A 72 6.59 -3.87 7.62
N CYS A 73 5.84 -4.61 8.43
CA CYS A 73 5.23 -5.89 8.02
C CYS A 73 6.27 -6.97 7.66
N GLN A 74 7.46 -6.92 8.27
CA GLN A 74 8.56 -7.85 7.97
C GLN A 74 8.36 -9.26 8.56
N TYR A 75 7.50 -9.42 9.57
CA TYR A 75 7.35 -10.67 10.29
C TYR A 75 6.08 -11.39 9.88
N SER A 76 6.15 -12.70 9.63
CA SER A 76 4.95 -13.51 9.51
C SER A 76 4.25 -13.61 10.87
N SER A 77 2.92 -13.58 10.87
CA SER A 77 2.11 -13.88 12.04
C SER A 77 1.94 -15.39 12.24
N ASP A 78 2.47 -16.22 11.35
CA ASP A 78 2.48 -17.67 11.55
C ASP A 78 3.41 -18.01 12.73
N PRO A 79 2.89 -18.71 13.75
CA PRO A 79 3.65 -19.00 14.96
C PRO A 79 4.79 -20.02 14.75
N ASN A 80 4.78 -20.78 13.65
CA ASN A 80 5.87 -21.71 13.31
C ASN A 80 7.01 -20.98 12.61
N LEU A 81 6.69 -19.96 11.78
CA LEU A 81 7.69 -19.14 11.08
C LEU A 81 8.27 -18.03 11.95
N TYR A 82 7.52 -17.55 12.94
CA TYR A 82 7.98 -16.52 13.87
C TYR A 82 7.66 -16.83 15.35
N PRO A 83 8.32 -17.83 15.94
CA PRO A 83 8.00 -18.35 17.28
C PRO A 83 8.35 -17.40 18.44
N ARG A 84 9.08 -16.31 18.16
CA ARG A 84 9.58 -15.35 19.17
C ARG A 84 8.55 -14.29 19.58
N PHE A 85 7.52 -14.04 18.78
CA PHE A 85 6.44 -13.12 19.12
C PHE A 85 5.16 -13.90 19.41
N ARG A 86 5.03 -14.44 20.62
CA ARG A 86 3.73 -14.75 21.21
C ARG A 86 2.98 -13.43 21.45
N GLN A 87 2.47 -12.80 20.39
CA GLN A 87 1.44 -11.79 20.56
C GLN A 87 0.10 -12.50 20.79
N PRO A 88 -0.69 -12.09 21.80
CA PRO A 88 -2.00 -12.65 22.01
C PRO A 88 -2.84 -12.27 20.80
N VAL A 89 -3.14 -13.24 19.94
CA VAL A 89 -4.24 -13.09 19.00
C VAL A 89 -5.46 -12.74 19.85
N SER A 90 -6.01 -11.54 19.66
CA SER A 90 -7.25 -11.11 20.28
C SER A 90 -8.33 -12.08 19.85
N SER A 91 -8.47 -13.17 20.62
CA SER A 91 -9.56 -14.11 20.51
C SER A 91 -10.80 -13.29 20.79
N ARG A 92 -11.63 -13.10 19.76
CA ARG A 92 -12.98 -12.58 19.95
C ARG A 92 -13.60 -13.39 21.08
N ARG A 93 -13.95 -12.74 22.19
CA ARG A 93 -14.97 -13.29 23.10
C ARG A 93 -16.23 -13.44 22.25
N LEU A 94 -16.57 -14.67 21.87
CA LEU A 94 -17.98 -14.97 21.61
C LEU A 94 -18.69 -14.73 22.95
N LYS A 95 -19.62 -13.77 22.93
CA LYS A 95 -20.62 -13.58 23.98
C LYS A 95 -21.55 -14.78 24.00
#